data_AF-A0A3L9FWE7-F1
#
_entry.id   AF-A0A3L9FWE7-F1
#
_cell.length_a   1.000
_cell.length_b   1.000
_cell.length_c   1.000
_cell.angle_alpha   90.00
_cell.angle_beta   90.00
_cell.angle_gamma   90.00
#
_symmetry.space_group_name_H-M   'P 1'
#
loop_
_entity.id
_entity.type
_entity.pdbx_description
1 polymer ?
#
loop_
_entity_poly.entity_id
_entity_poly.type
_entity_poly.pdbx_seq_one_letter_code
_entity_poly.pdbx_strand_id
1 'polypeptide(L)'
;ADNEQLLVEIEELFNSKAQSGSHEARYATIASAKKHIPESNLAVISVNGLFAAREARQALQNDLNVMLFSDNVSVEDELALKQLAHEKGLLMMGPDCGTAIINGAALCFGNAVRRGNIGIVGASGTGSQELSVRIHEFGGGVSQLIGTGGRDLSEKIGGLMMLDAIGMLENDPQ
;
A
#
# COMPACT_ATOMS: atom_id res chain seq x y z
N ALA A 1 -40.77 -3.59 38.90
CA ALA A 1 -40.66 -2.20 38.45
C ALA A 1 -39.24 -1.90 37.96
N ASP A 2 -38.20 -2.11 38.77
CA ASP A 2 -36.80 -1.84 38.36
C ASP A 2 -36.24 -2.74 37.23
N ASN A 3 -36.57 -4.03 37.24
CA ASN A 3 -35.95 -4.97 36.28
C ASN A 3 -36.47 -4.80 34.84
N GLU A 4 -37.70 -4.34 34.66
CA GLU A 4 -38.24 -4.04 33.32
C GLU A 4 -37.60 -2.78 32.75
N GLN A 5 -37.38 -1.76 33.58
CA GLN A 5 -36.68 -0.54 33.19
C GLN A 5 -35.24 -0.85 32.77
N LEU A 6 -34.55 -1.70 33.54
CA LEU A 6 -33.19 -2.17 33.25
C LEU A 6 -33.11 -2.97 31.93
N LEU A 7 -34.11 -3.79 31.63
CA LEU A 7 -34.15 -4.54 30.37
C LEU A 7 -34.35 -3.63 29.16
N VAL A 8 -35.16 -2.58 29.30
CA VAL A 8 -35.36 -1.56 28.26
C VAL A 8 -34.08 -0.76 28.03
N GLU A 9 -33.39 -0.35 29.10
CA GLU A 9 -32.10 0.37 28.98
C GLU A 9 -31.01 -0.50 28.35
N ILE A 10 -30.97 -1.80 28.65
CA ILE A 10 -30.05 -2.76 28.03
C ILE A 10 -30.39 -2.96 26.54
N GLU A 11 -31.66 -3.08 26.18
CA GLU A 11 -32.09 -3.18 24.78
C GLU A 11 -31.80 -1.90 23.99
N GLU A 12 -31.95 -0.73 24.59
CA GLU A 12 -31.55 0.55 23.98
C GLU A 12 -30.04 0.61 23.77
N LEU A 13 -29.23 0.14 24.72
CA LEU A 13 -27.78 0.04 24.56
C LEU A 13 -27.38 -0.94 23.44
N PHE A 14 -28.04 -2.08 23.31
CA PHE A 14 -27.78 -3.05 22.24
C PHE A 14 -28.23 -2.56 20.85
N ASN A 15 -29.29 -1.76 20.79
CA ASN A 15 -29.82 -1.19 19.54
C ASN A 15 -29.19 0.16 19.17
N SER A 16 -28.55 0.84 20.12
CA SER A 16 -27.76 2.02 19.85
C SER A 16 -26.45 1.63 19.15
N LYS A 17 -26.46 1.67 17.82
CA LYS A 17 -25.19 1.78 17.10
C LYS A 17 -24.57 3.11 17.52
N ALA A 18 -23.43 3.05 18.19
CA ALA A 18 -22.58 4.21 18.39
C ALA A 18 -22.33 4.88 17.03
N GLN A 19 -23.04 5.98 16.76
CA GLN A 19 -22.74 6.85 15.63
C GLN A 19 -21.52 7.69 16.01
N SER A 20 -20.35 7.07 15.93
CA SER A 20 -19.07 7.77 15.95
C SER A 20 -18.16 7.13 14.90
N GLY A 21 -18.21 7.69 13.69
CA GLY A 21 -17.34 7.35 12.57
C GLY A 21 -18.14 7.10 11.31
N SER A 22 -17.70 7.66 10.18
CA SER A 22 -18.12 7.18 8.86
C SER A 22 -17.92 5.67 8.84
N HIS A 23 -18.99 4.88 8.67
CA HIS A 23 -18.82 3.44 8.47
C HIS A 23 -18.03 3.25 7.17
N GLU A 24 -16.73 3.01 7.29
CA GLU A 24 -15.92 2.52 6.18
C GLU A 24 -16.57 1.23 5.68
N ALA A 25 -16.99 1.22 4.42
CA ALA A 25 -17.57 0.04 3.80
C ALA A 25 -16.52 -1.07 3.81
N ARG A 26 -16.85 -2.19 4.45
CA ARG A 26 -15.98 -3.39 4.47
C ARG A 26 -16.46 -4.37 3.41
N TYR A 27 -15.52 -4.82 2.59
CA TYR A 27 -15.78 -5.81 1.54
C TYR A 27 -15.02 -7.09 1.84
N ALA A 28 -15.61 -8.24 1.50
CA ALA A 28 -14.99 -9.54 1.72
C ALA A 28 -13.90 -9.88 0.68
N THR A 29 -13.89 -9.22 -0.47
CA THR A 29 -12.94 -9.48 -1.56
C THR A 29 -12.50 -8.19 -2.24
N ILE A 30 -11.29 -8.19 -2.81
CA ILE A 30 -10.73 -7.07 -3.57
C ILE A 30 -11.61 -6.73 -4.78
N ALA A 31 -12.07 -7.74 -5.52
CA ALA A 31 -12.97 -7.55 -6.65
C ALA A 31 -14.29 -6.86 -6.24
N SER A 32 -14.86 -7.22 -5.08
CA SER A 32 -16.05 -6.56 -4.55
C SER A 32 -15.76 -5.11 -4.17
N ALA A 33 -14.63 -4.84 -3.51
CA ALA A 33 -14.21 -3.47 -3.19
C ALA A 33 -14.04 -2.62 -4.45
N LYS A 34 -13.29 -3.10 -5.45
CA LYS A 34 -13.07 -2.41 -6.73
C LYS A 34 -14.36 -2.13 -7.48
N LYS A 35 -15.33 -3.06 -7.45
CA LYS A 35 -16.65 -2.84 -8.08
C LYS A 35 -17.43 -1.69 -7.43
N HIS A 36 -17.33 -1.53 -6.10
CA HIS A 36 -18.05 -0.49 -5.37
C HIS A 36 -17.27 0.83 -5.29
N ILE A 37 -15.95 0.78 -5.46
CA ILE A 37 -15.04 1.93 -5.48
C ILE A 37 -14.24 1.88 -6.79
N PRO A 38 -14.86 2.13 -7.96
CA PRO A 38 -14.22 1.96 -9.27
C PRO A 38 -12.96 2.82 -9.47
N GLU A 39 -12.88 3.95 -8.79
CA GLU A 39 -11.76 4.90 -8.83
C GLU A 39 -10.53 4.45 -8.04
N SER A 40 -10.66 3.43 -7.18
CA SER A 40 -9.52 2.87 -6.44
C SER A 40 -8.43 2.39 -7.41
N ASN A 41 -7.18 2.73 -7.16
CA ASN A 41 -6.05 2.41 -8.06
C ASN A 41 -4.86 1.77 -7.35
N LEU A 42 -4.96 1.54 -6.03
CA LEU A 42 -3.90 0.98 -5.19
C LEU A 42 -4.51 0.05 -4.14
N ALA A 43 -3.91 -1.11 -3.95
CA ALA A 43 -4.17 -2.04 -2.86
C ALA A 43 -2.96 -2.10 -1.91
N VAL A 44 -3.17 -1.86 -0.62
CA VAL A 44 -2.18 -2.10 0.42
C VAL A 44 -2.48 -3.45 1.08
N ILE A 45 -1.53 -4.38 1.01
CA ILE A 45 -1.73 -5.78 1.43
C ILE A 45 -0.77 -6.11 2.58
N SER A 46 -1.36 -6.41 3.74
CA SER A 46 -0.67 -6.71 4.99
C SER A 46 -1.23 -7.97 5.68
N VAL A 47 -1.56 -8.99 4.89
CA VAL A 47 -2.04 -10.30 5.36
C VAL A 47 -0.86 -11.24 5.70
N ASN A 48 -1.14 -12.44 6.18
CA ASN A 48 -0.12 -13.47 6.35
C ASN A 48 0.55 -13.80 4.99
N GLY A 49 1.88 -13.94 4.98
CA GLY A 49 2.69 -14.22 3.79
C GLY A 49 2.20 -15.41 2.94
N LEU A 50 1.66 -16.44 3.59
CA LEU A 50 1.08 -17.61 2.92
C LEU A 50 -0.07 -17.26 1.95
N PHE A 51 -0.77 -16.15 2.20
CA PHE A 51 -1.90 -15.69 1.35
C PHE A 51 -1.56 -14.44 0.55
N ALA A 52 -0.46 -13.75 0.88
CA ALA A 52 -0.11 -12.45 0.36
C ALA A 52 0.03 -12.44 -1.17
N ALA A 53 0.68 -13.46 -1.75
CA ALA A 53 0.83 -13.57 -3.20
C ALA A 53 -0.52 -13.74 -3.93
N ARG A 54 -1.45 -14.48 -3.33
CA ARG A 54 -2.81 -14.66 -3.88
C ARG A 54 -3.58 -13.34 -3.91
N GLU A 55 -3.53 -12.56 -2.83
CA GLU A 55 -4.21 -11.27 -2.74
C GLU A 55 -3.58 -10.24 -3.69
N ALA A 56 -2.25 -10.20 -3.78
CA ALA A 56 -1.53 -9.32 -4.71
C ALA A 56 -1.89 -9.63 -6.17
N ARG A 57 -1.94 -10.91 -6.54
CA ARG A 57 -2.35 -11.32 -7.88
C ARG A 57 -3.78 -10.88 -8.20
N GLN A 58 -4.71 -11.04 -7.25
CA GLN A 58 -6.09 -10.57 -7.43
C GLN A 58 -6.15 -9.05 -7.60
N ALA A 59 -5.38 -8.28 -6.84
CA ALA A 59 -5.31 -6.82 -6.99
C ALA A 59 -4.79 -6.42 -8.39
N LEU A 60 -3.67 -7.00 -8.84
CA LEU A 60 -3.11 -6.72 -10.17
C LEU A 60 -4.08 -7.08 -11.31
N GLN A 61 -4.81 -8.20 -11.16
CA GLN A 61 -5.85 -8.62 -12.11
C GLN A 61 -7.07 -7.70 -12.14
N ASN A 62 -7.29 -6.91 -11.08
CA ASN A 62 -8.34 -5.89 -10.99
C ASN A 62 -7.80 -4.47 -11.26
N ASP A 63 -6.68 -4.36 -11.99
CA ASP A 63 -6.06 -3.09 -12.40
C ASP A 63 -5.68 -2.17 -11.24
N LEU A 64 -5.28 -2.77 -10.11
CA LEU A 64 -4.77 -2.03 -8.95
C LEU A 64 -3.25 -2.14 -8.91
N ASN A 65 -2.58 -1.01 -8.68
CA ASN A 65 -1.21 -1.02 -8.15
C ASN A 65 -1.22 -1.75 -6.80
N VAL A 66 -0.09 -2.32 -6.40
CA VAL A 66 0.00 -3.06 -5.15
C VAL A 66 1.18 -2.58 -4.33
N MET A 67 0.91 -2.32 -3.05
CA MET A 67 1.93 -2.29 -2.00
C MET A 67 1.78 -3.53 -1.13
N LEU A 68 2.73 -4.44 -1.26
CA LEU A 68 2.81 -5.68 -0.51
C LEU A 68 3.73 -5.50 0.68
N PHE A 69 3.13 -5.08 1.79
CA PHE A 69 3.79 -4.98 3.08
C PHE A 69 4.13 -6.36 3.65
N SER A 70 3.30 -7.36 3.38
CA SER A 70 3.51 -8.73 3.82
C SER A 70 4.89 -9.27 3.38
N ASP A 71 5.55 -9.94 4.31
CA ASP A 71 6.76 -10.74 4.08
C ASP A 71 6.42 -12.24 3.98
N ASN A 72 7.42 -13.11 3.84
CA ASN A 72 7.33 -14.57 3.67
C ASN A 72 6.61 -14.98 2.37
N VAL A 73 6.85 -14.22 1.31
CA VAL A 73 6.48 -14.57 -0.07
C VAL A 73 7.71 -15.13 -0.78
N SER A 74 7.52 -16.23 -1.53
CA SER A 74 8.58 -16.89 -2.28
C SER A 74 9.19 -15.96 -3.33
N VAL A 75 10.44 -16.22 -3.74
CA VAL A 75 11.10 -15.43 -4.79
C VAL A 75 10.40 -15.64 -6.13
N GLU A 76 9.91 -16.85 -6.36
CA GLU A 76 9.19 -17.24 -7.57
C GLU A 76 7.84 -16.50 -7.68
N ASP A 77 7.10 -16.39 -6.58
CA ASP A 77 5.86 -15.60 -6.55
C ASP A 77 6.14 -14.11 -6.69
N GLU A 78 7.18 -13.57 -6.04
CA GLU A 78 7.60 -12.17 -6.20
C GLU A 78 7.90 -11.86 -7.68
N LEU A 79 8.72 -12.68 -8.33
CA LEU A 79 9.05 -12.51 -9.73
C LEU A 79 7.81 -12.55 -10.62
N ALA A 80 6.94 -13.55 -10.43
CA ALA A 80 5.71 -13.69 -11.21
C ALA A 80 4.75 -12.49 -11.02
N LEU A 81 4.66 -11.95 -9.80
CA LEU A 81 3.83 -10.77 -9.51
C LEU A 81 4.40 -9.51 -10.16
N LYS A 82 5.72 -9.30 -10.07
CA LYS A 82 6.38 -8.15 -10.69
C LYS A 82 6.31 -8.19 -12.22
N GLN A 83 6.47 -9.38 -12.83
CA GLN A 83 6.28 -9.58 -14.26
C GLN A 83 4.85 -9.25 -14.70
N LEU A 84 3.84 -9.76 -13.96
CA LEU A 84 2.43 -9.45 -14.24
C LEU A 84 2.15 -7.94 -14.13
N ALA A 85 2.73 -7.26 -13.14
CA ALA A 85 2.56 -5.83 -12.97
C ALA A 85 3.22 -5.04 -14.08
N HIS A 86 4.46 -5.40 -14.45
CA HIS A 86 5.19 -4.82 -15.56
C HIS A 86 4.42 -4.92 -16.88
N GLU A 87 3.91 -6.11 -17.22
CA GLU A 87 3.09 -6.33 -18.42
C GLU A 87 1.82 -5.46 -18.45
N LYS A 88 1.29 -5.11 -17.28
CA LYS A 88 0.09 -4.30 -17.11
C LYS A 88 0.38 -2.81 -16.91
N GLY A 89 1.65 -2.40 -16.85
CA GLY A 89 2.04 -1.03 -16.53
C GLY A 89 1.65 -0.59 -15.11
N LEU A 90 1.65 -1.52 -14.15
CA LEU A 90 1.29 -1.29 -12.74
C LEU A 90 2.52 -1.39 -11.85
N LEU A 91 2.47 -0.71 -10.70
CA LEU A 91 3.43 -0.90 -9.61
C LEU A 91 3.09 -2.16 -8.81
N MET A 92 4.11 -2.97 -8.55
CA MET A 92 4.12 -4.07 -7.59
C MET A 92 5.24 -3.84 -6.58
N MET A 93 4.97 -2.94 -5.63
CA MET A 93 5.87 -2.57 -4.54
C MET A 93 5.93 -3.70 -3.52
N GLY A 94 7.07 -4.36 -3.36
CA GLY A 94 7.22 -5.49 -2.43
C GLY A 94 7.31 -6.84 -3.14
N PRO A 95 7.29 -7.97 -2.39
CA PRO A 95 6.98 -8.13 -0.97
C PRO A 95 7.98 -7.45 -0.03
N ASP A 96 7.63 -7.40 1.26
CA ASP A 96 8.43 -6.73 2.30
C ASP A 96 8.72 -5.25 1.96
N CYS A 97 7.72 -4.57 1.39
CA CYS A 97 7.79 -3.13 1.15
C CYS A 97 7.22 -2.38 2.35
N GLY A 98 8.10 -1.96 3.26
CA GLY A 98 7.69 -1.26 4.50
C GLY A 98 7.26 0.20 4.34
N THR A 99 7.69 0.87 3.26
CA THR A 99 7.57 2.33 3.13
C THR A 99 7.28 2.74 1.69
N ALA A 100 6.30 3.62 1.53
CA ALA A 100 6.08 4.40 0.31
C ALA A 100 5.46 5.76 0.66
N ILE A 101 5.64 6.76 -0.20
CA ILE A 101 4.95 8.06 -0.16
C ILE A 101 4.43 8.32 -1.57
N ILE A 102 3.13 8.14 -1.78
CA ILE A 102 2.49 8.29 -3.09
C ILE A 102 1.56 9.49 -3.04
N ASN A 103 1.78 10.49 -3.90
CA ASN A 103 1.05 11.76 -3.93
C ASN A 103 0.97 12.45 -2.56
N GLY A 104 2.03 12.32 -1.76
CA GLY A 104 2.13 12.89 -0.41
C GLY A 104 1.47 12.03 0.68
N ALA A 105 0.76 10.96 0.32
CA ALA A 105 0.22 10.00 1.27
C ALA A 105 1.30 9.00 1.68
N ALA A 106 1.65 8.98 2.97
CA ALA A 106 2.49 7.94 3.54
C ALA A 106 1.73 6.61 3.61
N LEU A 107 2.35 5.55 3.11
CA LEU A 107 1.80 4.19 3.13
C LEU A 107 2.67 3.31 4.04
N CYS A 108 2.00 2.50 4.87
CA CYS A 108 2.63 1.71 5.94
C CYS A 108 3.50 2.59 6.86
N PHE A 109 4.82 2.35 6.91
CA PHE A 109 5.73 3.18 7.69
C PHE A 109 6.22 4.34 6.82
N GLY A 110 5.68 5.54 7.03
CA GLY A 110 6.10 6.73 6.29
C GLY A 110 6.10 7.99 7.16
N ASN A 111 6.74 9.03 6.64
CA ASN A 111 6.98 10.28 7.35
C ASN A 111 6.24 11.43 6.67
N ALA A 112 5.71 12.36 7.46
CA ALA A 112 5.20 13.62 6.93
C ALA A 112 6.37 14.48 6.47
N VAL A 113 6.58 14.58 5.16
CA VAL A 113 7.65 15.36 4.54
C VAL A 113 7.06 16.40 3.58
N ARG A 114 7.84 17.46 3.34
CA ARG A 114 7.46 18.56 2.43
C ARG A 114 7.27 17.99 1.01
N ARG A 115 6.21 18.39 0.31
CA ARG A 115 6.06 18.15 -1.14
C ARG A 115 7.12 18.93 -1.90
N GLY A 116 7.70 18.33 -2.94
CA GLY A 116 8.67 18.99 -3.81
C GLY A 116 8.92 18.16 -5.05
N ASN A 117 10.07 18.36 -5.68
CA ASN A 117 10.41 17.83 -7.00
C ASN A 117 11.45 16.69 -6.97
N ILE A 118 11.66 16.07 -5.80
CA ILE A 118 12.61 14.97 -5.65
C ILE A 118 11.84 13.66 -5.60
N GLY A 119 11.99 12.84 -6.64
CA GLY A 119 11.51 11.47 -6.67
C GLY A 119 12.52 10.52 -6.01
N ILE A 120 12.02 9.56 -5.23
CA ILE A 120 12.84 8.56 -4.54
C ILE A 120 12.34 7.16 -4.96
N VAL A 121 13.26 6.29 -5.35
CA VAL A 121 13.01 4.85 -5.49
C VAL A 121 13.95 4.10 -4.57
N GLY A 122 13.44 3.17 -3.77
CA GLY A 122 14.24 2.50 -2.75
C GLY A 122 13.85 1.04 -2.50
N ALA A 123 14.85 0.18 -2.42
CA ALA A 123 14.72 -1.22 -1.98
C ALA A 123 15.02 -1.38 -0.47
N SER A 124 14.82 -0.33 0.33
CA SER A 124 15.05 -0.34 1.78
C SER A 124 14.04 0.56 2.47
N GLY A 125 13.29 0.03 3.45
CA GLY A 125 12.28 0.81 4.20
C GLY A 125 12.90 1.97 4.97
N THR A 126 13.66 1.66 6.03
CA THR A 126 14.27 2.68 6.89
C THR A 126 15.29 3.56 6.16
N GLY A 127 16.02 3.01 5.17
CA GLY A 127 16.91 3.80 4.33
C GLY A 127 16.16 4.87 3.52
N SER A 128 14.99 4.52 2.98
CA SER A 128 14.16 5.49 2.25
C SER A 128 13.50 6.51 3.19
N GLN A 129 13.08 6.08 4.39
CA GLN A 129 12.57 6.99 5.42
C GLN A 129 13.62 8.03 5.83
N GLU A 130 14.84 7.58 6.12
CA GLU A 130 15.96 8.47 6.47
C GLU A 130 16.22 9.48 5.36
N LEU A 131 16.35 9.01 4.11
CA LEU A 131 16.56 9.88 2.96
C LEU A 131 15.45 10.95 2.83
N SER A 132 14.19 10.54 2.97
CA SER A 132 13.04 11.45 2.86
C SER A 132 13.06 12.56 3.93
N VAL A 133 13.46 12.22 5.15
CA VAL A 133 13.52 13.18 6.28
C VAL A 133 14.73 14.09 6.12
N ARG A 134 15.88 13.58 5.69
CA ARG A 134 17.07 14.41 5.42
C ARG A 134 16.85 15.40 4.28
N ILE A 135 16.17 14.97 3.20
CA ILE A 135 15.74 15.88 2.12
C ILE A 135 14.87 17.01 2.68
N HIS A 136 13.88 16.67 3.51
CA HIS A 136 13.01 17.66 4.13
C HIS A 136 13.79 18.64 5.02
N GLU A 137 14.66 18.12 5.88
CA GLU A 137 15.50 18.90 6.80
C GLU A 137 16.41 19.87 6.05
N PHE A 138 16.96 19.46 4.91
CA PHE A 138 17.78 20.30 4.04
C PHE A 138 16.98 21.25 3.13
N GLY A 139 15.67 21.39 3.36
CA GLY A 139 14.83 22.35 2.64
C GLY A 139 14.24 21.81 1.32
N GLY A 140 14.60 20.61 0.89
CA GLY A 140 14.03 19.95 -0.28
C GLY A 140 12.62 19.39 -0.02
N GLY A 141 11.99 18.82 -1.04
CA GLY A 141 10.69 18.17 -0.90
C GLY A 141 10.54 16.97 -1.83
N VAL A 142 9.72 16.01 -1.41
CA VAL A 142 9.55 14.73 -2.07
C VAL A 142 8.30 14.75 -2.96
N SER A 143 8.48 14.41 -4.25
CA SER A 143 7.37 14.21 -5.20
C SER A 143 6.76 12.83 -5.02
N GLN A 144 7.57 11.78 -4.97
CA GLN A 144 7.14 10.42 -4.64
C GLN A 144 8.26 9.69 -3.93
N LEU A 145 7.92 8.70 -3.12
CA LEU A 145 8.82 7.69 -2.62
C LEU A 145 8.23 6.32 -2.94
N ILE A 146 8.82 5.61 -3.88
CA ILE A 146 8.36 4.29 -4.32
C ILE A 146 9.28 3.23 -3.70
N GLY A 147 8.73 2.44 -2.78
CA GLY A 147 9.42 1.28 -2.23
C GLY A 147 9.29 0.08 -3.16
N THR A 148 10.38 -0.61 -3.50
CA THR A 148 10.35 -1.72 -4.47
C THR A 148 10.33 -3.11 -3.82
N GLY A 149 10.59 -3.19 -2.52
CA GLY A 149 10.79 -4.43 -1.77
C GLY A 149 12.28 -4.80 -1.65
N GLY A 150 12.68 -5.37 -0.51
CA GLY A 150 14.09 -5.56 -0.15
C GLY A 150 14.91 -6.42 -1.11
N ARG A 151 14.26 -7.32 -1.86
CA ARG A 151 14.90 -8.26 -2.78
C ARG A 151 14.83 -7.83 -4.24
N ASP A 152 14.24 -6.67 -4.55
CA ASP A 152 14.01 -6.25 -5.93
C ASP A 152 15.31 -6.22 -6.75
N LEU A 153 16.39 -5.71 -6.16
CA LEU A 153 17.71 -5.61 -6.81
C LEU A 153 18.51 -6.92 -6.80
N SER A 154 17.95 -8.02 -6.31
CA SER A 154 18.62 -9.32 -6.37
C SER A 154 18.70 -9.82 -7.82
N GLU A 155 19.72 -10.64 -8.12
CA GLU A 155 19.92 -11.22 -9.45
C GLU A 155 18.68 -11.98 -9.96
N LYS A 156 17.95 -12.65 -9.06
CA LYS A 156 16.76 -13.43 -9.41
C LYS A 156 15.55 -12.57 -9.81
N ILE A 157 15.42 -11.38 -9.23
CA ILE A 157 14.30 -10.46 -9.53
C ILE A 157 14.67 -9.47 -10.65
N GLY A 158 15.95 -9.09 -10.72
CA GLY A 158 16.48 -8.29 -11.83
C GLY A 158 16.16 -6.79 -11.75
N GLY A 159 15.75 -6.27 -10.59
CA GLY A 159 15.45 -4.85 -10.41
C GLY A 159 14.25 -4.37 -11.23
N LEU A 160 13.33 -5.26 -11.57
CA LEU A 160 12.20 -4.97 -12.45
C LEU A 160 11.38 -3.79 -11.93
N MET A 161 11.05 -3.79 -10.63
CA MET A 161 10.24 -2.71 -10.07
C MET A 161 11.04 -1.40 -9.94
N MET A 162 12.34 -1.48 -9.65
CA MET A 162 13.22 -0.31 -9.66
C MET A 162 13.21 0.40 -11.02
N LEU A 163 13.36 -0.35 -12.12
CA LEU A 163 13.40 0.22 -13.46
C LEU A 163 12.06 0.87 -13.84
N ASP A 164 10.96 0.16 -13.60
CA ASP A 164 9.61 0.68 -13.87
C ASP A 164 9.30 1.92 -13.01
N ALA A 165 9.67 1.91 -11.72
CA ALA A 165 9.47 3.04 -10.84
C ALA A 165 10.28 4.26 -11.27
N ILE A 166 11.54 4.08 -11.69
CA ILE A 166 12.35 5.18 -12.27
C ILE A 166 11.65 5.75 -13.51
N GLY A 167 11.21 4.89 -14.44
CA GLY A 167 10.49 5.33 -15.62
C GLY A 167 9.18 6.07 -15.30
N MET A 168 8.46 5.67 -14.24
CA MET A 168 7.28 6.40 -13.78
C MET A 168 7.64 7.79 -13.22
N LEU A 169 8.72 7.91 -12.46
CA LEU A 169 9.17 9.19 -11.91
C LEU A 169 9.71 10.15 -12.98
N GLU A 170 10.35 9.64 -14.04
CA GLU A 170 10.76 10.45 -15.18
C GLU A 170 9.57 11.13 -15.89
N ASN A 171 8.38 10.52 -15.79
CA ASN A 171 7.14 11.04 -16.33
C ASN A 171 6.28 11.79 -15.28
N ASP A 172 6.74 11.91 -14.03
CA ASP A 172 6.06 12.72 -13.01
C ASP A 172 6.33 14.21 -13.29
N PRO A 173 5.30 15.03 -13.53
CA PRO A 173 5.49 16.46 -13.80
C PRO A 173 5.94 17.27 -12.57
N GLN A 174 5.92 16.68 -11.36
CA GLN A 174 6.25 17.34 -10.10
C GLN A 174 7.72 17.14 -9.69
#